data_AF-A0A957UMQ4-F1
#
_entry.id   AF-A0A957UMQ4-F1
#
_cell.length_a   1.000
_cell.length_b   1.000
_cell.length_c   1.000
_cell.angle_alpha   90.00
_cell.angle_beta   90.00
_cell.angle_gamma   90.00
#
_symmetry.space_group_name_H-M   'P 1'
#
loop_
_entity.id
_entity.type
_entity.pdbx_description
1 polymer ?
#
loop_
_entity_poly.entity_id
_entity_poly.type
_entity_poly.pdbx_seq_one_letter_code
_entity_poly.pdbx_strand_id
1 'polypeptide(L)'
;AAEGHLKPTFYNGQIYSGDPGLSFYAVTYLWRTTPLVLIGLGLAVIGWSARWGPFERPLVRKTCYYLLLFALGYGLFISLGAKKFDRYLLPAYPPLALVAGVGWAALVAWVTAFMKPTQRKHDVQGNGGTLSVDADMRRVGKLALLVILGLIVVAQTVALVSTFPYYLSYYDPIMGGAKAAPNVMQIGWGEGADAAARWLVQQANAEDADASTLKVATAYTNGPFSYFFPGESLPIYFW
;
A
#
# COMPACT_ATOMS: atom_id res chain seq x y z
N ALA A 1 -1.30 -35.14 1.05
CA ALA A 1 -1.33 -33.74 0.55
C ALA A 1 -2.43 -33.53 -0.51
N ALA A 2 -3.60 -34.19 -0.37
CA ALA A 2 -4.63 -34.26 -1.41
C ALA A 2 -5.93 -33.49 -1.07
N GLU A 3 -6.05 -32.89 0.11
CA GLU A 3 -7.23 -32.10 0.51
C GLU A 3 -6.79 -30.79 1.17
N GLY A 4 -6.09 -29.95 0.42
CA GLY A 4 -5.94 -28.56 0.80
C GLY A 4 -7.16 -27.79 0.29
N HIS A 5 -8.32 -27.91 0.95
CA HIS A 5 -9.61 -27.30 0.59
C HIS A 5 -9.46 -26.08 -0.35
N LEU A 6 -9.63 -26.35 -1.64
CA LEU A 6 -9.48 -25.37 -2.71
C LEU A 6 -10.68 -24.43 -2.64
N LYS A 7 -10.54 -23.35 -1.88
CA LYS A 7 -11.53 -22.27 -1.96
C LYS A 7 -11.36 -21.63 -3.35
N PRO A 8 -12.44 -21.57 -4.16
CA PRO A 8 -12.37 -20.91 -5.45
C PRO A 8 -11.90 -19.47 -5.26
N THR A 9 -10.94 -19.05 -6.08
CA THR A 9 -10.37 -17.71 -6.04
C THR A 9 -10.80 -16.96 -7.30
N PHE A 10 -11.45 -15.82 -7.13
CA PHE A 10 -11.75 -14.94 -8.25
C PHE A 10 -10.53 -14.10 -8.62
N TYR A 11 -10.15 -14.11 -9.89
CA TYR A 11 -9.05 -13.34 -10.45
C TYR A 11 -9.30 -13.00 -11.93
N ASN A 12 -9.14 -11.73 -12.29
CA ASN A 12 -9.24 -11.19 -13.64
C ASN A 12 -10.49 -11.66 -14.43
N GLY A 13 -11.66 -11.58 -13.80
CA GLY A 13 -12.94 -11.96 -14.44
C GLY A 13 -13.21 -13.47 -14.45
N GLN A 14 -12.33 -14.30 -13.90
CA GLN A 14 -12.47 -15.77 -13.88
C GLN A 14 -12.40 -16.32 -12.45
N ILE A 15 -13.08 -17.45 -12.23
CA ILE A 15 -13.03 -18.18 -10.96
C ILE A 15 -12.12 -19.38 -11.15
N TYR A 16 -11.07 -19.46 -10.35
CA TYR A 16 -10.09 -20.55 -10.36
C TYR A 16 -10.32 -21.46 -9.16
N SER A 17 -10.52 -22.76 -9.39
CA SER A 17 -10.51 -23.78 -8.35
C SER A 17 -9.08 -24.25 -8.00
N GLY A 18 -8.05 -23.58 -8.51
CA GLY A 18 -6.64 -23.94 -8.37
C GLY A 18 -5.75 -22.71 -8.52
N ASP A 19 -4.58 -22.87 -9.12
CA ASP A 19 -3.62 -21.78 -9.27
C ASP A 19 -4.08 -20.75 -10.34
N PRO A 20 -4.36 -19.48 -10.00
CA PRO A 20 -4.67 -18.40 -10.95
C PRO A 20 -3.47 -17.92 -11.80
N GLY A 21 -2.26 -18.45 -11.56
CA GLY A 21 -1.06 -18.19 -12.33
C GLY A 21 -0.06 -17.23 -11.67
N LEU A 22 1.10 -17.04 -12.32
CA LEU A 22 2.22 -16.25 -11.78
C LEU A 22 1.94 -14.75 -11.69
N SER A 23 1.02 -14.23 -12.51
CA SER A 23 0.69 -12.80 -12.52
C SER A 23 -0.07 -12.35 -11.27
N PHE A 24 -0.69 -13.28 -10.54
CA PHE A 24 -1.56 -13.01 -9.39
C PHE A 24 -0.93 -12.02 -8.39
N TYR A 25 0.29 -12.28 -7.94
CA TYR A 25 0.93 -11.44 -6.92
C TYR A 25 1.47 -10.12 -7.48
N ALA A 26 1.90 -10.10 -8.74
CA ALA A 26 2.31 -8.85 -9.39
C ALA A 26 1.12 -7.91 -9.55
N VAL A 27 -0.01 -8.41 -10.03
CA VAL A 27 -1.26 -7.65 -10.16
C VAL A 27 -1.75 -7.23 -8.77
N THR A 28 -1.85 -8.16 -7.83
CA THR A 28 -2.27 -7.86 -6.44
C THR A 28 -1.42 -6.76 -5.82
N TYR A 29 -0.09 -6.79 -6.00
CA TYR A 29 0.79 -5.75 -5.48
C TYR A 29 0.41 -4.37 -6.02
N LEU A 30 0.17 -4.25 -7.33
CA LEU A 30 -0.25 -2.99 -7.95
C LEU A 30 -1.59 -2.50 -7.40
N TRP A 31 -2.53 -3.40 -7.14
CA TRP A 31 -3.84 -3.05 -6.57
C TRP A 31 -3.79 -2.65 -5.09
N ARG A 32 -2.81 -3.16 -4.34
CA ARG A 32 -2.75 -3.01 -2.88
C ARG A 32 -1.69 -2.02 -2.40
N THR A 33 -0.75 -1.64 -3.26
CA THR A 33 0.25 -0.61 -2.96
C THR A 33 -0.31 0.80 -3.14
N THR A 34 0.51 1.82 -2.90
CA THR A 34 0.11 3.22 -3.08
C THR A 34 0.80 3.84 -4.28
N PRO A 35 0.19 4.88 -4.90
CA PRO A 35 0.83 5.68 -5.93
C PRO A 35 2.21 6.20 -5.50
N LEU A 36 2.38 6.58 -4.23
CA LEU A 36 3.66 7.08 -3.70
C LEU A 36 4.73 6.01 -3.69
N VAL A 37 4.38 4.76 -3.37
CA VAL A 37 5.33 3.65 -3.40
C VAL A 37 5.70 3.34 -4.85
N LEU A 38 4.75 3.31 -5.79
CA LEU A 38 5.04 3.08 -7.21
C LEU A 38 5.95 4.15 -7.80
N ILE A 39 5.63 5.43 -7.57
CA ILE A 39 6.46 6.55 -8.00
C ILE A 39 7.85 6.47 -7.36
N GLY A 40 7.92 6.21 -6.06
CA GLY A 40 9.18 6.07 -5.34
C GLY A 40 10.05 4.93 -5.87
N LEU A 41 9.46 3.78 -6.23
CA LEU A 41 10.17 2.67 -6.86
C LEU A 41 10.70 3.07 -8.25
N GLY A 42 9.91 3.77 -9.06
CA GLY A 42 10.36 4.32 -10.34
C GLY A 42 11.53 5.29 -10.17
N LEU A 43 11.43 6.21 -9.21
CA LEU A 43 12.51 7.13 -8.85
C LEU A 43 13.75 6.41 -8.34
N ALA A 44 13.60 5.29 -7.63
CA ALA A 44 14.72 4.47 -7.18
C ALA A 44 15.48 3.85 -8.36
N VAL A 45 14.77 3.38 -9.40
CA VAL A 45 15.40 2.85 -10.63
C VAL A 45 16.19 3.95 -11.36
N ILE A 46 15.59 5.13 -11.52
CA ILE A 46 16.24 6.27 -12.19
C ILE A 46 17.45 6.74 -11.37
N GLY A 47 17.27 6.99 -10.08
CA GLY A 47 18.31 7.46 -9.17
C GLY A 47 19.47 6.46 -9.02
N TRP A 48 19.18 5.16 -9.04
CA TRP A 48 20.21 4.13 -9.06
C TRP A 48 21.05 4.19 -10.34
N SER A 49 20.38 4.34 -11.49
CA SER A 49 21.02 4.32 -12.81
C SER A 49 21.86 5.59 -13.04
N ALA A 50 21.32 6.74 -12.67
CA ALA A 50 21.95 8.05 -12.82
C ALA A 50 22.82 8.44 -11.62
N ARG A 51 22.97 7.56 -10.62
CA ARG A 51 23.76 7.76 -9.39
C ARG A 51 23.39 9.04 -8.64
N TRP A 52 22.11 9.29 -8.44
CA TRP A 52 21.64 10.46 -7.71
C TRP A 52 21.77 10.27 -6.20
N GLY A 53 22.46 11.21 -5.54
CA GLY A 53 22.43 11.41 -4.10
C GLY A 53 22.72 10.14 -3.28
N PRO A 54 21.74 9.56 -2.56
CA PRO A 54 21.96 8.35 -1.75
C PRO A 54 22.57 7.18 -2.54
N PHE A 55 22.28 7.05 -3.83
CA PHE A 55 22.78 5.96 -4.68
C PHE A 55 24.25 6.10 -5.09
N GLU A 56 24.90 7.23 -4.79
CA GLU A 56 26.36 7.34 -4.91
C GLU A 56 27.05 6.41 -3.91
N ARG A 57 26.43 6.19 -2.73
CA ARG A 57 27.00 5.38 -1.66
C ARG A 57 26.84 3.88 -1.97
N PRO A 58 27.93 3.09 -2.03
CA PRO A 58 27.86 1.66 -2.31
C PRO A 58 27.00 0.88 -1.31
N LEU A 59 27.01 1.29 -0.03
CA LEU A 59 26.21 0.67 1.03
C LEU A 59 24.71 0.78 0.76
N VAL A 60 24.21 1.97 0.38
CA VAL A 60 22.78 2.20 0.10
C VAL A 60 22.32 1.34 -1.06
N ARG A 61 23.13 1.25 -2.12
CA ARG A 61 22.87 0.36 -3.26
C ARG A 61 22.83 -1.09 -2.82
N LYS A 62 23.82 -1.56 -2.06
CA LYS A 62 23.86 -2.93 -1.55
C LYS A 62 22.62 -3.27 -0.70
N THR A 63 22.21 -2.36 0.17
CA THR A 63 20.98 -2.52 0.98
C THR A 63 19.73 -2.60 0.11
N CYS A 64 19.55 -1.65 -0.82
CA CYS A 64 18.39 -1.66 -1.73
C CYS A 64 18.37 -2.92 -2.61
N TYR A 65 19.53 -3.41 -3.06
CA TYR A 65 19.63 -4.67 -3.78
C TYR A 65 19.13 -5.85 -2.95
N TYR A 66 19.56 -6.00 -1.70
CA TYR A 66 19.08 -7.10 -0.86
C TYR A 66 17.60 -6.99 -0.50
N LEU A 67 17.08 -5.77 -0.30
CA LEU A 67 15.65 -5.54 -0.08
C LEU A 67 14.82 -5.96 -1.31
N LEU A 68 15.27 -5.59 -2.51
CA LEU A 68 14.65 -6.01 -3.76
C LEU A 68 14.78 -7.52 -3.98
N LEU A 69 15.96 -8.08 -3.74
CA LEU A 69 16.20 -9.52 -3.87
C LEU A 69 15.28 -10.31 -2.94
N PHE A 70 15.12 -9.87 -1.69
CA PHE A 70 14.19 -10.48 -0.75
C PHE A 70 12.73 -10.34 -1.23
N ALA A 71 12.28 -9.13 -1.57
CA ALA A 71 10.88 -8.90 -1.95
C ALA A 71 10.50 -9.67 -3.22
N LEU A 72 11.35 -9.63 -4.24
CA LEU A 72 11.13 -10.33 -5.50
C LEU A 72 11.29 -11.84 -5.33
N GLY A 73 12.32 -12.28 -4.61
CA GLY A 73 12.54 -13.70 -4.33
C GLY A 73 11.40 -14.31 -3.51
N TYR A 74 10.92 -13.60 -2.49
CA TYR A 74 9.74 -13.98 -1.71
C TYR A 74 8.49 -14.02 -2.57
N GLY A 75 8.25 -12.98 -3.40
CA GLY A 75 7.13 -12.91 -4.34
C GLY A 75 7.13 -14.08 -5.32
N LEU A 76 8.30 -14.45 -5.86
CA LEU A 76 8.44 -15.63 -6.73
C LEU A 76 8.20 -16.93 -5.97
N PHE A 77 8.79 -17.08 -4.78
CA PHE A 77 8.61 -18.26 -3.94
C PHE A 77 7.13 -18.50 -3.61
N ILE A 78 6.42 -17.47 -3.15
CA ILE A 78 5.01 -17.59 -2.79
C ILE A 78 4.11 -17.78 -4.03
N SER A 79 4.57 -17.35 -5.22
CA SER A 79 3.89 -17.58 -6.50
C SER A 79 3.86 -19.05 -6.92
N LEU A 80 4.73 -19.90 -6.37
CA LEU A 80 4.74 -21.35 -6.64
C LEU A 80 3.67 -22.11 -5.84
N GLY A 81 3.03 -21.48 -4.86
CA GLY A 81 1.96 -22.09 -4.08
C GLY A 81 0.65 -22.19 -4.86
N ALA A 82 0.03 -23.38 -4.89
CA ALA A 82 -1.26 -23.61 -5.54
C ALA A 82 -2.41 -22.80 -4.92
N LYS A 83 -2.32 -22.48 -3.62
CA LYS A 83 -3.29 -21.65 -2.90
C LYS A 83 -2.78 -20.22 -2.80
N LYS A 84 -3.52 -19.27 -3.37
CA LYS A 84 -3.11 -17.85 -3.42
C LYS A 84 -4.13 -16.96 -2.75
N PHE A 85 -3.65 -16.09 -1.86
CA PHE A 85 -4.41 -14.98 -1.28
C PHE A 85 -3.51 -13.75 -1.25
N ASP A 86 -4.10 -12.58 -1.45
CA ASP A 86 -3.37 -11.31 -1.46
C ASP A 86 -2.54 -11.05 -0.20
N ARG A 87 -3.01 -11.44 1.00
CA ARG A 87 -2.25 -11.32 2.26
C ARG A 87 -0.90 -12.02 2.23
N TYR A 88 -0.74 -13.07 1.42
CA TYR A 88 0.51 -13.82 1.40
C TYR A 88 1.65 -12.99 0.84
N LEU A 89 1.37 -11.87 0.17
CA LEU A 89 2.40 -10.96 -0.30
C LEU A 89 2.86 -9.95 0.75
N LEU A 90 2.19 -9.85 1.93
CA LEU A 90 2.47 -8.84 2.95
C LEU A 90 3.96 -8.66 3.30
N PRO A 91 4.78 -9.72 3.43
CA PRO A 91 6.21 -9.55 3.71
C PRO A 91 7.00 -8.77 2.65
N ALA A 92 6.54 -8.72 1.41
CA ALA A 92 7.21 -7.96 0.35
C ALA A 92 6.97 -6.44 0.43
N TYR A 93 5.94 -5.98 1.14
CA TYR A 93 5.56 -4.56 1.16
C TYR A 93 6.59 -3.67 1.88
N PRO A 94 7.06 -3.98 3.11
CA PRO A 94 8.00 -3.11 3.81
C PRO A 94 9.34 -2.90 3.07
N PRO A 95 10.00 -3.95 2.52
CA PRO A 95 11.21 -3.77 1.73
C PRO A 95 11.00 -2.88 0.50
N LEU A 96 9.90 -3.07 -0.23
CA LEU A 96 9.59 -2.25 -1.40
C LEU A 96 9.27 -0.80 -1.02
N ALA A 97 8.57 -0.58 0.09
CA ALA A 97 8.31 0.75 0.62
C ALA A 97 9.60 1.48 1.05
N LEU A 98 10.57 0.76 1.66
CA LEU A 98 11.88 1.32 2.01
C LEU A 98 12.66 1.74 0.76
N VAL A 99 12.71 0.89 -0.27
CA VAL A 99 13.37 1.22 -1.54
C VAL A 99 12.68 2.42 -2.20
N ALA A 100 11.35 2.48 -2.18
CA ALA A 100 10.60 3.62 -2.67
C ALA A 100 10.98 4.93 -1.94
N GLY A 101 11.14 4.86 -0.60
CA GLY A 101 11.61 5.99 0.21
C GLY A 101 13.00 6.47 -0.19
N VAL A 102 13.93 5.55 -0.49
CA VAL A 102 15.26 5.91 -1.01
C VAL A 102 15.16 6.59 -2.39
N GLY A 103 14.23 6.15 -3.25
CA GLY A 103 13.94 6.80 -4.52
C GLY A 103 13.47 8.25 -4.37
N TRP A 104 12.55 8.51 -3.43
CA TRP A 104 12.15 9.87 -3.08
C TRP A 104 13.30 10.70 -2.54
N ALA A 105 14.13 10.13 -1.66
CA ALA A 105 15.33 10.81 -1.14
C ALA A 105 16.34 11.15 -2.25
N ALA A 106 16.48 10.29 -3.25
CA ALA A 106 17.31 10.54 -4.42
C ALA A 106 16.77 11.71 -5.26
N LEU A 107 15.45 11.81 -5.46
CA LEU A 107 14.84 12.95 -6.13
C LEU A 107 15.09 14.26 -5.37
N VAL A 108 14.91 14.27 -4.04
CA VAL A 108 15.19 15.47 -3.23
C VAL A 108 16.66 15.88 -3.32
N ALA A 109 17.58 14.91 -3.23
CA ALA A 109 19.00 15.16 -3.38
C ALA A 109 19.35 15.71 -4.77
N TRP A 110 18.72 15.17 -5.81
CA TRP A 110 18.87 15.65 -7.18
C TRP A 110 18.38 17.09 -7.31
N VAL A 111 17.11 17.38 -6.97
CA VAL A 111 16.53 18.73 -7.04
C VAL A 111 17.38 19.75 -6.27
N THR A 112 17.79 19.40 -5.04
CA THR A 112 18.61 20.31 -4.21
C THR A 112 20.01 20.54 -4.78
N ALA A 113 20.58 19.58 -5.52
CA ALA A 113 21.85 19.77 -6.22
C ALA A 113 21.74 20.77 -7.38
N PHE A 114 20.63 20.79 -8.13
CA PHE A 114 20.36 21.80 -9.17
C PHE A 114 20.13 23.20 -8.59
N MET A 115 19.66 23.29 -7.34
CA MET A 115 19.41 24.57 -6.67
C MET A 115 20.66 25.15 -5.97
N LYS A 116 21.79 24.42 -5.94
CA LYS A 116 23.05 25.00 -5.45
C LYS A 116 23.56 26.00 -6.48
N PRO A 117 23.91 27.24 -6.09
CA PRO A 117 24.51 28.17 -7.02
C PRO A 117 25.80 27.53 -7.52
N THR A 118 26.00 27.54 -8.84
CA THR A 118 27.32 27.35 -9.43
C THR A 118 28.23 28.34 -8.70
N GLN A 119 29.11 27.86 -7.82
CA GLN A 119 30.14 28.72 -7.24
C GLN A 119 31.12 29.07 -8.35
N ARG A 120 30.71 30.00 -9.23
CA ARG A 120 31.66 30.84 -9.93
C ARG A 120 32.31 31.65 -8.81
N LYS A 121 33.56 31.30 -8.46
CA LYS A 121 34.45 32.19 -7.72
C LYS A 121 34.52 33.50 -8.50
N HIS A 122 33.61 34.43 -8.23
CA HIS A 122 33.79 35.82 -8.60
C HIS A 122 34.63 36.40 -7.47
N ASP A 123 35.94 36.29 -7.66
CA ASP A 123 36.92 37.11 -6.98
C ASP A 123 36.74 38.54 -7.53
N VAL A 124 35.73 39.25 -7.05
CA VAL A 124 35.49 40.66 -7.38
C VAL A 124 35.27 41.41 -6.08
N GLN A 125 36.36 41.97 -5.60
CA GLN A 125 36.39 43.02 -4.61
C GLN A 125 35.70 44.26 -5.22
N GLY A 126 34.42 44.47 -4.90
CA GLY A 126 33.63 45.55 -5.47
C GLY A 126 32.37 45.83 -4.68
N ASN A 127 32.35 46.99 -4.04
CA ASN A 127 31.27 47.58 -3.27
C ASN A 127 29.99 47.73 -4.13
N GLY A 128 28.86 47.10 -3.74
CA GLY A 128 27.53 47.43 -4.30
C GLY A 128 26.57 46.25 -4.58
N GLY A 129 25.64 46.00 -3.64
CA GLY A 129 24.21 45.83 -3.96
C GLY A 129 23.66 44.56 -4.64
N THR A 130 24.36 43.42 -4.71
CA THR A 130 23.84 42.20 -5.40
C THR A 130 23.33 41.08 -4.46
N LEU A 131 22.74 41.43 -3.32
CA LEU A 131 22.32 40.48 -2.27
C LEU A 131 20.80 40.50 -2.02
N SER A 132 19.99 39.87 -2.87
CA SER A 132 18.64 39.42 -2.44
C SER A 132 17.98 38.38 -3.36
N VAL A 133 18.14 38.50 -4.68
CA VAL A 133 17.38 37.68 -5.66
C VAL A 133 17.63 36.17 -5.49
N ASP A 134 18.89 35.77 -5.27
CA ASP A 134 19.25 34.35 -5.06
C ASP A 134 18.75 33.79 -3.73
N ALA A 135 18.64 34.63 -2.70
CA ALA A 135 18.16 34.23 -1.39
C ALA A 135 16.63 34.06 -1.39
N ASP A 136 15.91 34.96 -2.07
CA ASP A 136 14.45 34.91 -2.18
C ASP A 136 14.00 33.75 -3.08
N MET A 137 14.70 33.47 -4.19
CA MET A 137 14.42 32.31 -5.04
C MET A 137 14.53 30.97 -4.27
N ARG A 138 15.51 30.85 -3.36
CA ARG A 138 15.67 29.66 -2.51
C ARG A 138 14.60 29.54 -1.44
N ARG A 139 14.15 30.66 -0.87
CA ARG A 139 13.03 30.66 0.07
C ARG A 139 11.74 30.20 -0.61
N VAL A 140 11.46 30.71 -1.81
CA VAL A 140 10.31 30.28 -2.62
C VAL A 140 10.40 28.79 -2.95
N GLY A 141 11.56 28.31 -3.41
CA GLY A 141 11.73 26.88 -3.74
C GLY A 141 11.60 25.94 -2.52
N LYS A 142 12.13 26.34 -1.36
CA LYS A 142 11.94 25.58 -0.10
C LYS A 142 10.47 25.58 0.34
N LEU A 143 9.79 26.73 0.25
CA LEU A 143 8.38 26.82 0.59
C LEU A 143 7.53 25.96 -0.35
N ALA A 144 7.80 25.99 -1.66
CA ALA A 144 7.12 25.13 -2.64
C ALA A 144 7.32 23.64 -2.33
N LEU A 145 8.54 23.22 -1.99
CA LEU A 145 8.82 21.85 -1.58
C LEU A 145 8.03 21.46 -0.32
N LEU A 146 7.99 22.33 0.70
CA LEU A 146 7.21 22.08 1.91
C LEU A 146 5.71 22.00 1.64
N VAL A 147 5.19 22.85 0.76
CA VAL A 147 3.78 22.81 0.33
C VAL A 147 3.47 21.50 -0.39
N ILE A 148 4.34 21.06 -1.33
CA ILE A 148 4.16 19.78 -2.02
C ILE A 148 4.17 18.61 -1.03
N LEU A 149 5.12 18.59 -0.10
CA LEU A 149 5.16 17.57 0.96
C LEU A 149 3.90 17.61 1.83
N GLY A 150 3.43 18.80 2.20
CA GLY A 150 2.18 18.99 2.94
C GLY A 150 0.97 18.43 2.18
N LEU A 151 0.85 18.72 0.88
CA LEU A 151 -0.21 18.20 0.03
C LEU A 151 -0.17 16.67 -0.08
N ILE A 152 1.03 16.08 -0.18
CA ILE A 152 1.21 14.63 -0.19
C ILE A 152 0.72 14.00 1.13
N VAL A 153 1.08 14.58 2.27
CA VAL A 153 0.63 14.10 3.59
C VAL A 153 -0.88 14.20 3.73
N VAL A 154 -1.47 15.31 3.29
CA VAL A 154 -2.94 15.49 3.29
C VAL A 154 -3.60 14.44 2.40
N ALA A 155 -3.10 14.22 1.17
CA ALA A 155 -3.67 13.21 0.26
C ALA A 155 -3.61 11.79 0.85
N GLN A 156 -2.50 11.42 1.50
CA GLN A 156 -2.37 10.12 2.18
C GLN A 156 -3.31 10.01 3.38
N THR A 157 -3.48 11.09 4.14
CA THR A 157 -4.40 11.13 5.28
C THR A 157 -5.85 10.99 4.82
N VAL A 158 -6.24 11.66 3.73
CA VAL A 158 -7.56 11.52 3.13
C VAL A 158 -7.81 10.08 2.67
N ALA A 159 -6.83 9.44 2.00
CA ALA A 159 -6.95 8.04 1.60
C ALA A 159 -7.10 7.10 2.81
N LEU A 160 -6.32 7.31 3.87
CA LEU A 160 -6.40 6.55 5.11
C LEU A 160 -7.77 6.72 5.78
N VAL A 161 -8.25 7.95 5.93
CA VAL A 161 -9.53 8.26 6.58
C VAL A 161 -10.70 7.74 5.75
N SER A 162 -10.63 7.78 4.40
CA SER A 162 -11.68 7.25 3.53
C SER A 162 -11.89 5.74 3.64
N THR A 163 -10.90 5.03 4.20
CA THR A 163 -10.96 3.58 4.41
C THR A 163 -11.13 3.23 5.88
N PHE A 164 -11.30 4.21 6.78
CA PHE A 164 -11.65 3.97 8.17
C PHE A 164 -13.07 3.38 8.28
N PRO A 165 -13.32 2.40 9.16
CA PRO A 165 -12.38 1.70 10.04
C PRO A 165 -11.70 0.47 9.40
N TYR A 166 -12.00 0.18 8.13
CA TYR A 166 -11.58 -1.01 7.41
C TYR A 166 -10.43 -0.77 6.43
N TYR A 167 -9.22 -0.53 6.95
CA TYR A 167 -8.05 -0.16 6.12
C TYR A 167 -7.68 -1.18 5.02
N LEU A 168 -8.02 -2.47 5.21
CA LEU A 168 -7.85 -3.51 4.19
C LEU A 168 -8.82 -3.37 3.01
N SER A 169 -9.78 -2.43 3.05
CA SER A 169 -10.60 -2.04 1.90
C SER A 169 -9.91 -1.05 0.97
N TYR A 170 -8.68 -0.64 1.29
CA TYR A 170 -7.90 0.21 0.39
C TYR A 170 -7.47 -0.54 -0.87
N TYR A 171 -7.61 0.14 -2.01
CA TYR A 171 -7.10 -0.26 -3.32
C TYR A 171 -6.56 0.95 -4.07
N ASP A 172 -5.49 0.77 -4.84
CA ASP A 172 -4.77 1.83 -5.54
C ASP A 172 -5.70 2.60 -6.52
N PRO A 173 -5.88 3.93 -6.35
CA PRO A 173 -6.67 4.75 -7.27
C PRO A 173 -6.18 4.72 -8.72
N ILE A 174 -4.88 4.53 -8.97
CA ILE A 174 -4.32 4.43 -10.34
C ILE A 174 -4.86 3.18 -11.05
N MET A 175 -5.12 2.12 -10.30
CA MET A 175 -5.70 0.88 -10.84
C MET A 175 -7.23 0.96 -11.01
N GLY A 176 -7.87 2.05 -10.55
CA GLY A 176 -9.33 2.21 -10.53
C GLY A 176 -9.94 2.11 -9.13
N GLY A 177 -9.12 1.90 -8.10
CA GLY A 177 -9.51 1.94 -6.69
C GLY A 177 -10.55 0.87 -6.30
N ALA A 178 -11.19 1.07 -5.15
CA ALA A 178 -12.11 0.10 -4.56
C ALA A 178 -13.33 -0.23 -5.45
N LYS A 179 -13.70 0.67 -6.37
CA LYS A 179 -14.82 0.45 -7.31
C LYS A 179 -14.48 -0.58 -8.38
N ALA A 180 -13.23 -0.64 -8.83
CA ALA A 180 -12.79 -1.52 -9.90
C ALA A 180 -12.20 -2.84 -9.39
N ALA A 181 -11.70 -2.87 -8.14
CA ALA A 181 -11.10 -4.05 -7.53
C ALA A 181 -11.96 -5.33 -7.58
N PRO A 182 -13.29 -5.30 -7.32
CA PRO A 182 -14.12 -6.51 -7.38
C PRO A 182 -14.18 -7.18 -8.76
N ASN A 183 -13.83 -6.46 -9.83
CA ASN A 183 -13.79 -7.02 -11.19
C ASN A 183 -12.48 -7.74 -11.51
N VAL A 184 -11.45 -7.59 -10.67
CA VAL A 184 -10.10 -8.09 -10.93
C VAL A 184 -9.60 -9.07 -9.88
N MET A 185 -10.03 -8.94 -8.64
CA MET A 185 -9.55 -9.83 -7.56
C MET A 185 -10.64 -10.06 -6.54
N GLN A 186 -10.54 -11.18 -5.83
CA GLN A 186 -11.37 -11.42 -4.67
C GLN A 186 -11.07 -10.37 -3.60
N ILE A 187 -12.09 -9.61 -3.25
CA ILE A 187 -12.05 -8.59 -2.21
C ILE A 187 -12.82 -9.08 -0.97
N GLY A 188 -12.59 -8.43 0.16
CA GLY A 188 -13.36 -8.70 1.37
C GLY A 188 -12.79 -9.81 2.26
N TRP A 189 -12.60 -9.45 3.51
CA TRP A 189 -12.04 -10.20 4.63
C TRP A 189 -13.02 -10.30 5.80
N GLY A 190 -14.25 -9.84 5.60
CA GLY A 190 -15.28 -9.72 6.61
C GLY A 190 -15.45 -8.29 7.11
N GLU A 191 -14.99 -7.30 6.34
CA GLU A 191 -15.33 -5.89 6.58
C GLU A 191 -16.85 -5.75 6.62
N GLY A 192 -17.35 -5.12 7.69
CA GLY A 192 -18.78 -4.97 7.93
C GLY A 192 -19.47 -6.17 8.57
N ALA A 193 -18.81 -7.35 8.68
CA ALA A 193 -19.40 -8.50 9.36
C ALA A 193 -19.59 -8.24 10.87
N ASP A 194 -18.67 -7.47 11.46
CA ASP A 194 -18.76 -7.00 12.83
C ASP A 194 -19.92 -6.00 13.03
N ALA A 195 -20.17 -5.14 12.04
CA ALA A 195 -21.30 -4.21 12.05
C ALA A 195 -22.64 -4.96 11.91
N ALA A 196 -22.70 -5.97 11.04
CA ALA A 196 -23.88 -6.83 10.91
C ALA A 196 -24.18 -7.62 12.20
N ALA A 197 -23.15 -8.18 12.84
CA ALA A 197 -23.27 -8.85 14.14
C ALA A 197 -23.82 -7.90 15.22
N ARG A 198 -23.23 -6.71 15.35
CA ARG A 198 -23.67 -5.69 16.32
C ARG A 198 -25.09 -5.20 16.03
N TRP A 199 -25.47 -5.06 14.76
CA TRP A 199 -26.82 -4.67 14.39
C TRP A 199 -27.84 -5.74 14.81
N LEU A 200 -27.55 -7.04 14.60
CA LEU A 200 -28.43 -8.12 15.05
C LEU A 200 -28.61 -8.14 16.57
N VAL A 201 -27.54 -7.89 17.33
CA VAL A 201 -27.62 -7.74 18.79
C VAL A 201 -28.48 -6.55 19.18
N GLN A 202 -28.35 -5.42 18.49
CA GLN A 202 -29.18 -4.23 18.73
C GLN A 202 -30.66 -4.50 18.45
N GLN A 203 -30.99 -5.24 17.39
CA GLN A 203 -32.37 -5.60 17.08
C GLN A 203 -32.97 -6.52 18.16
N ALA A 204 -32.23 -7.56 18.58
CA ALA A 204 -32.68 -8.45 19.64
C ALA A 204 -32.98 -7.69 20.94
N ASN A 205 -32.07 -6.80 21.34
CA ASN A 205 -32.26 -5.95 22.52
C ASN A 205 -33.46 -5.00 22.39
N ALA A 206 -33.77 -4.53 21.18
CA ALA A 206 -34.93 -3.67 20.93
C ALA A 206 -36.27 -4.43 21.03
N GLU A 207 -36.23 -5.76 20.85
CA GLU A 207 -37.38 -6.66 20.97
C GLU A 207 -37.44 -7.36 22.35
N ASP A 208 -36.64 -6.90 23.32
CA ASP A 208 -36.44 -7.54 24.63
C ASP A 208 -36.06 -9.04 24.53
N ALA A 209 -35.43 -9.43 23.42
CA ALA A 209 -34.96 -10.78 23.15
C ALA A 209 -33.49 -10.95 23.54
N ASP A 210 -33.13 -12.12 24.08
CA ASP A 210 -31.75 -12.47 24.39
C ASP A 210 -31.01 -12.89 23.11
N ALA A 211 -30.09 -12.02 22.64
CA ALA A 211 -29.26 -12.26 21.47
C ALA A 211 -28.41 -13.54 21.55
N SER A 212 -28.12 -14.06 22.75
CA SER A 212 -27.36 -15.31 22.93
C SER A 212 -28.15 -16.56 22.50
N THR A 213 -29.48 -16.46 22.40
CA THR A 213 -30.36 -17.55 21.97
C THR A 213 -30.51 -17.63 20.44
N LEU A 214 -30.07 -16.59 19.72
CA LEU A 214 -30.20 -16.50 18.27
C LEU A 214 -29.22 -17.41 17.55
N LYS A 215 -29.65 -17.95 16.41
CA LYS A 215 -28.81 -18.71 15.48
C LYS A 215 -28.76 -18.00 14.13
N VAL A 216 -27.56 -17.68 13.65
CA VAL A 216 -27.38 -16.90 12.40
C VAL A 216 -26.44 -17.63 11.46
N ALA A 217 -26.93 -17.92 10.26
CA ALA A 217 -26.09 -18.41 9.18
C ALA A 217 -25.25 -17.26 8.61
N THR A 218 -23.92 -17.43 8.55
CA THR A 218 -22.98 -16.44 8.00
C THR A 218 -21.86 -17.10 7.18
N ALA A 219 -21.32 -16.36 6.20
CA ALA A 219 -20.10 -16.72 5.47
C ALA A 219 -18.83 -16.63 6.34
N TYR A 220 -18.88 -15.87 7.44
CA TYR A 220 -17.78 -15.64 8.37
C TYR A 220 -18.06 -16.27 9.74
N THR A 221 -18.37 -17.57 9.73
CA THR A 221 -18.76 -18.35 10.93
C THR A 221 -17.74 -18.25 12.05
N ASN A 222 -16.45 -18.36 11.72
CA ASN A 222 -15.37 -18.19 12.67
C ASN A 222 -14.61 -16.89 12.33
N GLY A 223 -14.65 -15.92 13.24
CA GLY A 223 -13.86 -14.69 13.15
C GLY A 223 -14.72 -13.42 13.19
N PRO A 224 -14.68 -12.58 12.14
CA PRO A 224 -15.11 -11.18 12.24
C PRO A 224 -16.61 -10.99 12.54
N PHE A 225 -17.46 -12.00 12.30
CA PHE A 225 -18.85 -11.98 12.74
C PHE A 225 -19.01 -12.50 14.18
N SER A 226 -18.57 -13.75 14.44
CA SER A 226 -18.79 -14.44 15.71
C SER A 226 -18.08 -13.80 16.92
N TYR A 227 -17.01 -13.02 16.71
CA TYR A 227 -16.40 -12.26 17.80
C TYR A 227 -17.29 -11.15 18.37
N PHE A 228 -18.31 -10.72 17.60
CA PHE A 228 -19.21 -9.63 17.98
C PHE A 228 -20.67 -10.09 18.10
N PHE A 229 -20.94 -11.38 17.90
CA PHE A 229 -22.27 -11.97 17.99
C PHE A 229 -22.29 -13.03 19.11
N PRO A 230 -23.07 -12.83 20.19
CA PRO A 230 -23.08 -13.73 21.35
C PRO A 230 -23.82 -15.05 21.11
N GLY A 231 -24.70 -15.11 20.10
CA GLY A 231 -25.44 -16.31 19.73
C GLY A 231 -24.63 -17.29 18.88
N GLU A 232 -25.30 -18.32 18.38
CA GLU A 232 -24.67 -19.36 17.57
C GLU A 232 -24.54 -18.93 16.10
N SER A 233 -23.31 -18.87 15.58
CA SER A 233 -23.07 -18.66 14.15
C SER A 233 -22.96 -20.00 13.43
N LEU A 234 -23.75 -20.18 12.37
CA LEU A 234 -23.73 -21.37 11.50
C LEU A 234 -23.09 -21.03 10.14
N PRO A 235 -22.41 -21.98 9.48
CA PRO A 235 -21.86 -21.74 8.15
C PRO A 235 -22.95 -21.74 7.07
N ILE A 236 -22.95 -20.73 6.19
CA ILE A 236 -23.81 -20.72 4.99
C ILE A 236 -23.32 -21.73 3.93
N TYR A 237 -22.02 -22.06 3.97
CA TYR A 237 -21.44 -23.05 3.07
C TYR A 237 -21.32 -24.38 3.81
N PHE A 238 -21.94 -25.42 3.27
CA PHE A 238 -21.67 -26.80 3.68
C PHE A 238 -20.29 -27.19 3.13
N TRP A 239 -19.36 -27.59 4.01
CA TRP A 239 -18.07 -28.17 3.63
C TRP A 239 -18.14 -29.67 3.80
#